data_AF-A0A318H113-F1
#
_entry.id   AF-A0A318H113-F1
#
_cell.length_a   1.000
_cell.length_b   1.000
_cell.length_c   1.000
_cell.angle_alpha   90.00
_cell.angle_beta   90.00
_cell.angle_gamma   90.00
#
_symmetry.space_group_name_H-M   'P 1'
#
loop_
_entity.id
_entity.type
_entity.pdbx_description
1 polymer ?
#
loop_
_entity_poly.entity_id
_entity_poly.type
_entity_poly.pdbx_seq_one_letter_code
_entity_poly.pdbx_strand_id
1 'polypeptide(L)'
;MIRTQRAPTRPAAVALVLSMIALTAACAGTSPAPSTSIAAPNPSAPAPAPSSAGPKKITDPYSPTIDPSAFSTTINNPYFPLTPGTRTIYQAASPDGLQRTTTEVTRDTKKIMGVDTVVVHDFLTLDGKLIEDTFDWYAQDRDGNVWYFGEATKEFADGAVHTKGSFESGVDGALPGIIMPGRPQIGDQFRQEFAKGVAEDTGEVLSLTGSETTPLTGPVNDLLVTKDSDLLDPAAPTENKYYARGVGLALTLTGPAEREEAIAVEKF
;
A
#
# COMPACT_ATOMS: atom_id res chain seq x y z
N MET A 1 -6.43 53.58 -34.18
CA MET A 1 -6.44 53.23 -32.74
C MET A 1 -7.23 51.95 -32.56
N ILE A 2 -6.58 50.79 -32.50
CA ILE A 2 -7.22 49.50 -32.23
C ILE A 2 -6.62 49.00 -30.92
N ARG A 3 -7.45 48.92 -29.89
CA ARG A 3 -7.10 48.56 -28.52
C ARG A 3 -7.34 47.06 -28.37
N THR A 4 -6.30 46.25 -28.47
CA THR A 4 -6.36 44.81 -28.18
C THR A 4 -6.45 44.62 -26.67
N GLN A 5 -7.62 44.20 -26.19
CA GLN A 5 -7.81 43.76 -24.81
C GLN A 5 -7.12 42.40 -24.63
N ARG A 6 -6.14 42.33 -23.72
CA ARG A 6 -5.62 41.06 -23.21
C ARG A 6 -6.67 40.46 -22.28
N ALA A 7 -7.09 39.23 -22.54
CA ALA A 7 -7.87 38.44 -21.61
C ALA A 7 -7.04 38.14 -20.35
N PRO A 8 -7.65 38.13 -19.15
CA PRO A 8 -6.95 37.77 -17.93
C PRO A 8 -6.66 36.27 -17.94
N THR A 9 -5.38 35.91 -17.82
CA THR A 9 -4.94 34.55 -17.51
C THR A 9 -5.43 34.21 -16.10
N ARG A 10 -6.35 33.25 -16.00
CA ARG A 10 -6.73 32.64 -14.71
C ARG A 10 -5.53 31.83 -14.21
N PRO A 11 -5.14 31.91 -12.93
CA PRO A 11 -4.11 31.01 -12.41
C PRO A 11 -4.67 29.58 -12.48
N ALA A 12 -3.93 28.67 -13.09
CA ALA A 12 -4.22 27.25 -13.02
C ALA A 12 -4.06 26.82 -11.56
N ALA A 13 -5.14 26.26 -10.99
CA ALA A 13 -5.04 25.58 -9.71
C ALA A 13 -4.14 24.36 -9.91
N VAL A 14 -3.05 24.29 -9.14
CA VAL A 14 -2.18 23.13 -9.05
C VAL A 14 -3.00 22.05 -8.35
N ALA A 15 -3.59 21.14 -9.11
CA ALA A 15 -4.14 19.91 -8.56
C ALA A 15 -2.96 18.94 -8.45
N LEU A 16 -2.22 19.03 -7.34
CA LEU A 16 -1.29 17.99 -6.97
C LEU A 16 -2.17 16.79 -6.59
N VAL A 17 -2.34 15.85 -7.51
CA VAL A 17 -2.92 14.54 -7.21
C VAL A 17 -1.78 13.79 -6.52
N LEU A 18 -1.67 13.93 -5.20
CA LEU A 18 -0.75 13.09 -4.43
C LEU A 18 -1.41 11.72 -4.31
N SER A 19 -1.00 10.81 -5.20
CA SER A 19 -1.17 9.39 -4.94
C SER A 19 -0.36 9.06 -3.67
N MET A 20 -1.04 8.66 -2.59
CA MET A 20 -0.40 8.07 -1.42
C MET A 20 0.02 6.65 -1.79
N ILE A 21 1.33 6.47 -1.98
CA ILE A 21 1.92 5.31 -2.64
C ILE A 21 2.63 4.46 -1.58
N ALA A 22 1.82 3.69 -0.84
CA ALA A 22 2.29 2.66 0.07
C ALA A 22 2.83 1.44 -0.70
N LEU A 23 4.15 1.26 -0.75
CA LEU A 23 4.79 0.46 -1.80
C LEU A 23 6.02 -0.28 -1.20
N THR A 24 6.13 -1.61 -1.36
CA THR A 24 7.09 -2.48 -0.62
C THR A 24 7.97 -3.34 -1.53
N ALA A 25 9.16 -3.74 -1.07
CA ALA A 25 10.15 -4.48 -1.86
C ALA A 25 10.94 -5.59 -1.14
N ALA A 26 11.36 -6.60 -1.92
CA ALA A 26 12.28 -7.68 -1.51
C ALA A 26 13.24 -8.14 -2.62
N CYS A 27 14.25 -8.95 -2.20
CA CYS A 27 15.05 -9.96 -2.93
C CYS A 27 16.06 -10.58 -1.91
N ALA A 28 16.70 -11.75 -2.02
CA ALA A 28 16.50 -13.09 -2.59
C ALA A 28 17.74 -13.93 -2.16
N GLY A 29 17.64 -15.26 -1.96
CA GLY A 29 18.82 -16.12 -1.73
C GLY A 29 18.53 -17.57 -1.31
N THR A 30 18.92 -18.52 -2.16
CA THR A 30 18.63 -19.98 -2.13
C THR A 30 19.82 -20.81 -1.61
N SER A 31 19.58 -21.92 -0.88
CA SER A 31 20.32 -23.21 -0.99
C SER A 31 19.68 -24.37 -0.18
N PRO A 32 19.94 -25.66 -0.52
CA PRO A 32 19.06 -26.80 -0.15
C PRO A 32 19.67 -27.88 0.79
N ALA A 33 18.79 -28.83 1.19
CA ALA A 33 19.00 -30.21 1.72
C ALA A 33 19.12 -30.39 3.26
N PRO A 34 18.90 -31.59 3.85
CA PRO A 34 18.53 -32.89 3.26
C PRO A 34 17.27 -33.56 3.88
N SER A 35 16.84 -34.65 3.23
CA SER A 35 15.71 -35.51 3.59
C SER A 35 16.03 -36.46 4.75
N THR A 36 15.09 -36.61 5.68
CA THR A 36 15.02 -37.77 6.58
C THR A 36 13.61 -38.33 6.60
N SER A 37 13.50 -39.56 6.11
CA SER A 37 12.32 -40.44 6.14
C SER A 37 12.04 -40.90 7.57
N ILE A 38 10.82 -40.65 8.06
CA ILE A 38 10.24 -41.35 9.21
C ILE A 38 8.82 -41.80 8.85
N ALA A 39 8.53 -43.04 9.22
CA ALA A 39 7.40 -43.87 8.83
C ALA A 39 6.00 -43.29 9.09
N ALA A 40 5.07 -43.70 8.22
CA ALA A 40 3.68 -43.27 8.16
C ALA A 40 2.81 -43.78 9.33
N PRO A 41 1.92 -42.94 9.87
CA PRO A 41 0.72 -43.40 10.56
C PRO A 41 -0.49 -43.48 9.60
N ASN A 42 -1.43 -44.36 9.93
CA ASN A 42 -2.68 -44.72 9.24
C ASN A 42 -3.47 -43.55 8.61
N PRO A 43 -4.27 -43.79 7.55
CA PRO A 43 -5.07 -42.77 6.90
C PRO A 43 -6.25 -42.38 7.80
N SER A 44 -6.03 -41.35 8.62
CA SER A 44 -7.12 -40.55 9.19
C SER A 44 -7.95 -39.99 8.04
N ALA A 45 -9.27 -40.06 8.18
CA ALA A 45 -10.23 -39.48 7.25
C ALA A 45 -9.79 -38.07 6.80
N PRO A 46 -9.99 -37.68 5.52
CA PRO A 46 -9.59 -36.37 5.06
C PRO A 46 -10.21 -35.31 5.96
N ALA A 47 -9.36 -34.48 6.56
CA ALA A 47 -9.81 -33.28 7.24
C ALA A 47 -10.72 -32.50 6.28
N PRO A 48 -11.86 -31.96 6.73
CA PRO A 48 -12.68 -31.13 5.86
C PRO A 48 -11.78 -30.03 5.28
N ALA A 49 -11.74 -29.94 3.95
CA ALA A 49 -11.06 -28.85 3.28
C ALA A 49 -11.58 -27.53 3.90
N PRO A 50 -10.72 -26.55 4.24
CA PRO A 50 -11.20 -25.28 4.71
C PRO A 50 -12.18 -24.75 3.67
N SER A 51 -13.43 -24.57 4.07
CA SER A 51 -14.42 -23.87 3.27
C SER A 51 -13.78 -22.53 2.91
N SER A 52 -13.48 -22.32 1.63
CA SER A 52 -13.02 -21.02 1.18
C SER A 52 -14.18 -20.07 1.47
N ALA A 53 -14.03 -19.23 2.49
CA ALA A 53 -14.95 -18.14 2.71
C ALA A 53 -15.12 -17.38 1.38
N GLY A 54 -16.33 -16.89 1.13
CA GLY A 54 -16.55 -16.01 -0.01
C GLY A 54 -15.67 -14.76 0.10
N PRO A 55 -15.58 -13.96 -0.98
CA PRO A 55 -14.79 -12.75 -0.98
C PRO A 55 -15.17 -11.82 0.18
N LYS A 56 -14.18 -11.17 0.80
CA LYS A 56 -14.39 -10.13 1.81
C LYS A 56 -15.26 -9.02 1.24
N LYS A 57 -16.11 -8.44 2.08
CA LYS A 57 -16.95 -7.29 1.74
C LYS A 57 -16.83 -6.23 2.81
N ILE A 58 -16.82 -4.97 2.38
CA ILE A 58 -16.94 -3.84 3.29
C ILE A 58 -18.34 -3.91 3.93
N THR A 59 -18.38 -3.81 5.25
CA THR A 59 -19.62 -3.82 6.03
C THR A 59 -19.64 -2.64 6.98
N ASP A 60 -20.82 -2.03 7.14
CA ASP A 60 -21.08 -1.01 8.14
C ASP A 60 -22.04 -1.54 9.24
N PRO A 61 -21.87 -1.14 10.51
CA PRO A 61 -20.80 -0.27 11.00
C PRO A 61 -19.43 -0.96 10.94
N TYR A 62 -18.40 -0.23 10.49
CA TYR A 62 -17.03 -0.73 10.48
C TYR A 62 -16.48 -0.77 11.90
N SER A 63 -16.14 -1.97 12.39
CA SER A 63 -15.69 -2.19 13.76
C SER A 63 -14.83 -3.47 13.85
N PRO A 64 -13.60 -3.46 13.31
CA PRO A 64 -12.70 -4.59 13.44
C PRO A 64 -12.33 -4.82 14.91
N THR A 65 -12.25 -6.09 15.32
CA THR A 65 -11.76 -6.45 16.66
C THR A 65 -10.26 -6.66 16.61
N ILE A 66 -9.52 -5.87 17.39
CA ILE A 66 -8.06 -5.96 17.48
C ILE A 66 -7.69 -6.74 18.74
N ASP A 67 -7.17 -7.96 18.55
CA ASP A 67 -6.50 -8.74 19.59
C ASP A 67 -4.98 -8.57 19.40
N PRO A 68 -4.28 -7.79 20.24
CA PRO A 68 -2.85 -7.55 20.06
C PRO A 68 -1.98 -8.81 19.97
N SER A 69 -2.40 -9.90 20.60
CA SER A 69 -1.68 -11.18 20.55
C SER A 69 -1.80 -11.90 19.20
N ALA A 70 -2.71 -11.46 18.34
CA ALA A 70 -2.90 -11.98 16.99
C ALA A 70 -1.90 -11.42 15.97
N PHE A 71 -1.12 -10.38 16.34
CA PHE A 71 -0.31 -9.60 15.42
C PHE A 71 1.18 -9.87 15.58
N SER A 72 1.92 -9.62 14.49
CA SER A 72 3.36 -9.72 14.41
C SER A 72 3.94 -8.56 13.60
N THR A 73 5.15 -8.14 13.97
CA THR A 73 5.99 -7.24 13.18
C THR A 73 6.76 -7.97 12.08
N THR A 74 6.70 -9.31 12.04
CA THR A 74 7.19 -10.08 10.89
C THR A 74 6.12 -10.10 9.81
N ILE A 75 6.24 -9.18 8.85
CA ILE A 75 5.28 -9.01 7.76
C ILE A 75 5.83 -9.71 6.51
N ASN A 76 5.39 -10.95 6.30
CA ASN A 76 5.82 -11.85 5.24
C ASN A 76 4.71 -12.16 4.23
N ASN A 77 3.67 -11.32 4.17
CA ASN A 77 2.60 -11.43 3.19
C ASN A 77 3.20 -11.54 1.77
N PRO A 78 2.76 -12.50 0.93
CA PRO A 78 3.35 -12.73 -0.38
C PRO A 78 3.28 -11.53 -1.34
N TYR A 79 2.32 -10.62 -1.16
CA TYR A 79 2.10 -9.44 -2.01
C TYR A 79 2.42 -8.12 -1.30
N PHE A 80 2.75 -8.13 0.00
CA PHE A 80 3.15 -6.93 0.74
C PHE A 80 4.24 -7.26 1.80
N PRO A 81 5.41 -7.76 1.38
CA PRO A 81 6.47 -8.11 2.31
C PRO A 81 7.17 -6.85 2.84
N LEU A 82 7.22 -6.66 4.16
CA LEU A 82 7.94 -5.55 4.80
C LEU A 82 9.16 -6.10 5.55
N THR A 83 10.30 -6.20 4.85
CA THR A 83 11.56 -6.65 5.44
C THR A 83 12.38 -5.45 5.94
N PRO A 84 12.63 -5.30 7.25
CA PRO A 84 13.42 -4.19 7.80
C PRO A 84 14.78 -4.00 7.11
N GLY A 85 15.16 -2.74 6.91
CA GLY A 85 16.37 -2.33 6.19
C GLY A 85 16.27 -2.52 4.68
N THR A 86 15.07 -2.54 4.11
CA THR A 86 14.84 -2.59 2.66
C THR A 86 14.16 -1.31 2.22
N ARG A 87 14.65 -0.69 1.15
CA ARG A 87 14.01 0.44 0.50
C ARG A 87 13.58 0.09 -0.90
N THR A 88 12.50 0.70 -1.35
CA THR A 88 12.07 0.66 -2.74
C THR A 88 11.98 2.06 -3.30
N ILE A 89 12.29 2.19 -4.59
CA ILE A 89 12.25 3.46 -5.28
C ILE A 89 11.27 3.35 -6.44
N TYR A 90 10.35 4.29 -6.51
CA TYR A 90 9.36 4.42 -7.57
C TYR A 90 9.56 5.72 -8.33
N GLN A 91 9.10 5.74 -9.58
CA GLN A 91 9.12 6.92 -10.42
C GLN A 91 7.85 7.06 -11.22
N ALA A 92 7.33 8.28 -11.27
CA ALA A 92 6.31 8.70 -12.22
C ALA A 92 6.78 9.96 -12.94
N ALA A 93 6.58 10.00 -14.26
CA ALA A 93 6.72 11.23 -15.02
C ALA A 93 5.35 11.91 -15.11
N SER A 94 5.26 13.15 -14.66
CA SER A 94 4.04 13.97 -14.80
C SER A 94 4.33 15.25 -15.58
N PRO A 95 3.29 16.00 -16.00
CA PRO A 95 3.47 17.33 -16.57
C PRO A 95 4.20 18.32 -15.64
N ASP A 96 4.16 18.07 -14.33
CA ASP A 96 4.74 18.94 -13.31
C ASP A 96 6.20 18.62 -12.98
N GLY A 97 6.71 17.46 -13.41
CA GLY A 97 8.10 17.07 -13.24
C GLY A 97 8.30 15.56 -13.04
N LEU A 98 9.50 15.18 -12.63
CA LEU A 98 9.80 13.81 -12.23
C LEU A 98 9.45 13.62 -10.76
N GLN A 99 8.46 12.78 -10.50
CA GLN A 99 8.14 12.30 -9.16
C GLN A 99 9.02 11.08 -8.83
N ARG A 100 9.54 11.06 -7.61
CA ARG A 100 10.22 9.91 -7.02
C ARG A 100 9.75 9.69 -5.60
N THR A 101 9.09 8.57 -5.39
CA THR A 101 8.67 8.02 -4.09
C THR A 101 9.73 7.06 -3.60
N THR A 102 10.08 7.12 -2.31
CA THR A 102 11.00 6.17 -1.69
C THR A 102 10.40 5.66 -0.40
N THR A 103 10.16 4.36 -0.36
CA THR A 103 9.64 3.69 0.83
C THR A 103 10.76 2.95 1.53
N GLU A 104 10.86 3.12 2.84
CA GLU A 104 11.92 2.61 3.69
C GLU A 104 11.31 1.78 4.82
N VAL A 105 11.45 0.46 4.76
CA VAL A 105 11.06 -0.40 5.89
C VAL A 105 12.09 -0.25 6.99
N THR A 106 11.76 0.49 8.04
CA THR A 106 12.71 0.79 9.12
C THR A 106 12.88 -0.43 10.05
N ARG A 107 13.77 -0.30 11.03
CA ARG A 107 13.89 -1.27 12.14
C ARG A 107 13.08 -0.84 13.36
N ASP A 108 12.40 0.29 13.27
CA ASP A 108 11.64 0.88 14.36
C ASP A 108 10.23 0.31 14.41
N THR A 109 9.67 0.33 15.62
CA THR A 109 8.28 -0.04 15.85
C THR A 109 7.57 1.04 16.64
N LYS A 110 6.25 1.12 16.47
CA LYS A 110 5.35 1.97 17.27
C LYS A 110 4.26 1.09 17.86
N LYS A 111 3.88 1.34 19.12
CA LYS A 111 2.76 0.63 19.74
C LYS A 111 1.45 1.40 19.52
N ILE A 112 0.51 0.82 18.79
CA ILE A 112 -0.81 1.40 18.49
C ILE A 112 -1.88 0.39 18.86
N MET A 113 -2.87 0.79 19.66
CA MET A 113 -3.93 -0.10 20.18
C MET A 113 -3.38 -1.39 20.84
N GLY A 114 -2.17 -1.33 21.42
CA GLY A 114 -1.48 -2.48 22.05
C GLY A 114 -0.66 -3.35 21.09
N VAL A 115 -0.83 -3.21 19.78
CA VAL A 115 -0.08 -3.92 18.72
C VAL A 115 1.25 -3.21 18.49
N ASP A 116 2.35 -3.97 18.39
CA ASP A 116 3.62 -3.44 17.85
C ASP A 116 3.53 -3.42 16.32
N THR A 117 3.64 -2.23 15.73
CA THR A 117 3.60 -2.00 14.28
C THR A 117 5.00 -1.69 13.77
N VAL A 118 5.33 -2.15 12.57
CA VAL A 118 6.53 -1.77 11.81
C VAL A 118 6.34 -0.34 11.31
N VAL A 119 7.33 0.51 11.52
CA VAL A 119 7.38 1.85 10.94
C VAL A 119 7.97 1.76 9.53
N VAL A 120 7.22 2.26 8.54
CA VAL A 120 7.72 2.49 7.17
C VAL A 120 7.82 4.00 6.99
N HIS A 121 8.95 4.48 6.48
CA HIS A 121 9.14 5.87 6.12
C HIS A 121 8.96 6.01 4.62
N ASP A 122 7.91 6.71 4.20
CA ASP A 122 7.64 7.05 2.82
C ASP A 122 7.90 8.53 2.59
N PHE A 123 8.54 8.88 1.49
CA PHE A 123 8.75 10.26 1.12
C PHE A 123 8.75 10.46 -0.39
N LEU A 124 8.11 11.55 -0.79
CA LEU A 124 7.94 11.94 -2.18
C LEU A 124 8.77 13.17 -2.50
N THR A 125 9.49 13.09 -3.61
CA THR A 125 10.20 14.24 -4.20
C THR A 125 9.67 14.57 -5.58
N LEU A 126 9.53 15.86 -5.88
CA LEU A 126 9.26 16.39 -7.22
C LEU A 126 10.48 17.18 -7.69
N ASP A 127 11.10 16.75 -8.79
CA ASP A 127 12.36 17.31 -9.31
C ASP A 127 13.45 17.44 -8.22
N GLY A 128 13.50 16.46 -7.31
CA GLY A 128 14.45 16.39 -6.20
C GLY A 128 14.11 17.24 -4.98
N LYS A 129 12.99 17.97 -4.99
CA LYS A 129 12.48 18.70 -3.83
C LYS A 129 11.51 17.82 -3.05
N LEU A 130 11.73 17.65 -1.75
CA LEU A 130 10.79 16.98 -0.84
C LEU A 130 9.44 17.70 -0.84
N ILE A 131 8.38 16.96 -1.15
CA ILE A 131 6.98 17.44 -1.13
C ILE A 131 6.11 16.66 -0.17
N GLU A 132 6.52 15.47 0.26
CA GLU A 132 5.86 14.69 1.31
C GLU A 132 6.86 13.88 2.16
N ASP A 133 6.60 13.74 3.46
CA ASP A 133 7.35 12.96 4.46
C ASP A 133 6.36 12.28 5.41
N THR A 134 6.25 10.96 5.29
CA THR A 134 5.22 10.13 5.93
C THR A 134 5.84 8.98 6.72
N PHE A 135 5.29 8.73 7.91
CA PHE A 135 5.58 7.51 8.68
C PHE A 135 4.33 6.66 8.81
N ASP A 136 4.32 5.52 8.14
CA ASP A 136 3.26 4.54 8.13
C ASP A 136 3.46 3.44 9.18
N TRP A 137 2.35 2.89 9.67
CA TRP A 137 2.37 1.85 10.69
C TRP A 137 1.62 0.59 10.26
N TYR A 138 2.35 -0.52 10.10
CA TYR A 138 1.79 -1.79 9.66
C TYR A 138 2.00 -2.92 10.66
N ALA A 139 1.07 -3.88 10.71
CA ALA A 139 1.30 -5.17 11.37
C ALA A 139 0.58 -6.29 10.62
N GLN A 140 1.08 -7.52 10.71
CA GLN A 140 0.43 -8.67 10.07
C GLN A 140 -0.27 -9.53 11.12
N ASP A 141 -1.51 -9.93 10.84
CA ASP A 141 -2.25 -10.85 11.70
C ASP A 141 -1.94 -12.34 11.41
N ARG A 142 -2.47 -13.23 12.26
CA ARG A 142 -2.33 -14.69 12.13
C ARG A 142 -2.93 -15.29 10.84
N ASP A 143 -3.87 -14.59 10.21
CA ASP A 143 -4.51 -15.00 8.96
C ASP A 143 -3.72 -14.50 7.73
N GLY A 144 -2.67 -13.71 7.96
CA GLY A 144 -1.77 -13.16 6.96
C GLY A 144 -2.20 -11.80 6.42
N ASN A 145 -3.30 -11.21 6.91
CA ASN A 145 -3.69 -9.87 6.49
C ASN A 145 -2.67 -8.86 7.02
N VAL A 146 -2.23 -7.96 6.15
CA VAL A 146 -1.43 -6.80 6.56
C VAL A 146 -2.40 -5.67 6.87
N TRP A 147 -2.35 -5.22 8.11
CA TRP A 147 -3.17 -4.14 8.63
C TRP A 147 -2.40 -2.83 8.61
N TYR A 148 -3.12 -1.76 8.31
CA TYR A 148 -2.63 -0.39 8.34
C TYR A 148 -3.26 0.35 9.51
N PHE A 149 -2.41 0.79 10.44
CA PHE A 149 -2.80 1.43 11.69
C PHE A 149 -2.81 2.95 11.59
N GLY A 150 -2.44 3.50 10.44
CA GLY A 150 -2.43 4.92 10.13
C GLY A 150 -1.04 5.46 9.82
N GLU A 151 -0.97 6.78 9.78
CA GLU A 151 0.19 7.53 9.32
C GLU A 151 0.39 8.86 10.07
N ALA A 152 1.64 9.29 10.10
CA ALA A 152 2.03 10.67 10.39
C ALA A 152 2.66 11.30 9.13
N THR A 153 1.83 12.06 8.42
CA THR A 153 2.13 12.67 7.12
C THR A 153 2.42 14.16 7.24
N LYS A 154 3.45 14.61 6.52
CA LYS A 154 3.75 16.03 6.29
C LYS A 154 3.83 16.32 4.80
N GLU A 155 2.92 17.15 4.32
CA GLU A 155 2.98 17.71 2.97
C GLU A 155 3.66 19.08 3.00
N PHE A 156 4.54 19.34 2.02
CA PHE A 156 5.29 20.60 1.89
C PHE A 156 4.82 21.37 0.65
N ALA A 157 3.78 22.18 0.81
CA ALA A 157 3.22 23.03 -0.23
C ALA A 157 3.33 24.52 0.13
N ASP A 158 3.63 25.37 -0.86
CA ASP A 158 3.66 26.83 -0.72
C ASP A 158 4.49 27.39 0.46
N GLY A 159 5.53 26.67 0.88
CA GLY A 159 6.38 27.05 2.02
C GLY A 159 5.75 26.79 3.39
N ALA A 160 4.62 26.09 3.43
CA ALA A 160 3.95 25.62 4.64
C ALA A 160 4.11 24.10 4.78
N VAL A 161 3.78 23.60 5.98
CA VAL A 161 3.67 22.17 6.30
C VAL A 161 2.22 21.87 6.64
N HIS A 162 1.65 20.84 6.02
CA HIS A 162 0.29 20.36 6.28
C HIS A 162 0.33 18.92 6.78
N THR A 163 -0.51 18.58 7.76
CA THR A 163 -0.57 17.24 8.35
C THR A 163 -1.99 16.68 8.32
N LYS A 164 -2.78 17.09 7.32
CA LYS A 164 -4.23 16.80 7.29
C LYS A 164 -4.53 15.33 6.99
N GLY A 165 -3.66 14.62 6.27
CA GLY A 165 -3.81 13.17 6.03
C GLY A 165 -3.51 12.30 7.26
N SER A 166 -2.80 12.84 8.26
CA SER A 166 -2.37 12.04 9.42
C SER A 166 -3.56 11.49 10.23
N PHE A 167 -3.51 10.20 10.53
CA PHE A 167 -4.43 9.56 11.46
C PHE A 167 -3.74 8.42 12.23
N GLU A 168 -4.19 8.16 13.46
CA GLU A 168 -3.71 7.04 14.26
C GLU A 168 -4.89 6.22 14.76
N SER A 169 -4.89 4.92 14.49
CA SER A 169 -5.95 4.01 14.92
C SER A 169 -6.13 4.04 16.45
N GLY A 170 -7.38 4.15 16.90
CA GLY A 170 -7.74 4.31 18.31
C GLY A 170 -7.76 5.77 18.79
N VAL A 171 -7.39 6.73 17.95
CA VAL A 171 -7.52 8.17 18.21
C VAL A 171 -8.70 8.73 17.42
N ASP A 172 -9.51 9.58 18.05
CA ASP A 172 -10.63 10.31 17.42
C ASP A 172 -11.61 9.45 16.59
N GLY A 173 -11.74 8.17 16.95
CA GLY A 173 -12.63 7.21 16.28
C GLY A 173 -12.04 6.57 15.02
N ALA A 174 -10.77 6.83 14.70
CA ALA A 174 -10.07 6.14 13.63
C ALA A 174 -9.86 4.65 13.96
N LEU A 175 -9.98 3.78 12.96
CA LEU A 175 -9.85 2.33 13.07
C LEU A 175 -8.86 1.82 12.01
N PRO A 176 -8.11 0.75 12.31
CA PRO A 176 -7.14 0.22 11.35
C PRO A 176 -7.86 -0.51 10.22
N GLY A 177 -7.32 -0.38 9.01
CA GLY A 177 -7.78 -1.10 7.82
C GLY A 177 -6.87 -2.27 7.45
N ILE A 178 -7.22 -2.96 6.37
CA ILE A 178 -6.38 -3.98 5.75
C ILE A 178 -5.76 -3.36 4.50
N ILE A 179 -4.44 -3.21 4.46
CA ILE A 179 -3.74 -2.75 3.23
C ILE A 179 -3.59 -3.90 2.22
N MET A 180 -3.45 -5.14 2.72
CA MET A 180 -3.30 -6.33 1.88
C MET A 180 -3.92 -7.57 2.53
N PRO A 181 -4.92 -8.23 1.90
CA PRO A 181 -5.46 -9.50 2.40
C PRO A 181 -4.39 -10.60 2.47
N GLY A 182 -4.49 -11.49 3.46
CA GLY A 182 -3.56 -12.62 3.61
C GLY A 182 -3.72 -13.69 2.53
N ARG A 183 -4.92 -13.81 1.99
CA ARG A 183 -5.29 -14.73 0.91
C ARG A 183 -6.23 -13.99 -0.05
N PRO A 184 -5.70 -13.10 -0.91
CA PRO A 184 -6.53 -12.30 -1.80
C PRO A 184 -7.39 -13.18 -2.72
N GLN A 185 -8.67 -12.85 -2.83
CA GLN A 185 -9.63 -13.45 -3.73
C GLN A 185 -10.23 -12.37 -4.63
N ILE A 186 -10.46 -12.67 -5.90
CA ILE A 186 -11.12 -11.74 -6.82
C ILE A 186 -12.48 -11.33 -6.23
N GLY A 187 -12.71 -10.02 -6.18
CA GLY A 187 -13.90 -9.41 -5.60
C GLY A 187 -13.81 -9.17 -4.08
N ASP A 188 -12.69 -9.47 -3.42
CA ASP A 188 -12.44 -8.98 -2.07
C ASP A 188 -12.55 -7.46 -2.06
N GLN A 189 -13.31 -6.91 -1.12
CA GLN A 189 -13.42 -5.48 -0.85
C GLN A 189 -13.10 -5.23 0.61
N PHE A 190 -12.25 -4.26 0.87
CA PHE A 190 -11.75 -3.94 2.20
C PHE A 190 -11.50 -2.44 2.35
N ARG A 191 -11.64 -1.93 3.58
CA ARG A 191 -11.15 -0.59 3.93
C ARG A 191 -9.66 -0.67 4.17
N GLN A 192 -8.89 0.17 3.49
CA GLN A 192 -7.47 0.38 3.75
C GLN A 192 -7.30 1.38 4.90
N GLU A 193 -8.20 2.37 4.95
CA GLU A 193 -8.24 3.40 5.97
C GLU A 193 -9.65 3.60 6.52
N PHE A 194 -9.72 4.08 7.76
CA PHE A 194 -10.97 4.51 8.35
C PHE A 194 -10.73 5.58 9.41
N ALA A 195 -10.68 6.83 8.98
CA ALA A 195 -10.67 8.02 9.81
C ALA A 195 -11.66 9.02 9.19
N LYS A 196 -12.86 9.10 9.78
CA LYS A 196 -14.00 9.80 9.16
C LYS A 196 -13.67 11.26 8.79
N GLY A 197 -13.80 11.60 7.51
CA GLY A 197 -13.52 12.94 6.99
C GLY A 197 -12.03 13.32 6.96
N VAL A 198 -11.14 12.35 7.20
CA VAL A 198 -9.68 12.50 7.20
C VAL A 198 -9.06 11.56 6.17
N ALA A 199 -9.33 10.26 6.25
CA ALA A 199 -8.76 9.21 5.39
C ALA A 199 -9.76 8.03 5.31
N GLU A 200 -10.27 7.69 4.12
CA GLU A 200 -11.31 6.65 3.97
C GLU A 200 -11.09 5.73 2.74
N ASP A 201 -9.83 5.47 2.40
CA ASP A 201 -9.45 4.64 1.26
C ASP A 201 -9.93 3.18 1.36
N THR A 202 -10.23 2.61 0.18
CA THR A 202 -10.69 1.24 0.01
C THR A 202 -9.96 0.53 -1.10
N GLY A 203 -9.75 -0.78 -0.92
CA GLY A 203 -9.18 -1.67 -1.93
C GLY A 203 -10.18 -2.72 -2.40
N GLU A 204 -10.13 -3.04 -3.69
CA GLU A 204 -10.85 -4.15 -4.33
C GLU A 204 -9.89 -5.03 -5.12
N VAL A 205 -9.86 -6.35 -4.87
CA VAL A 205 -9.06 -7.27 -5.69
C VAL A 205 -9.74 -7.50 -7.04
N LEU A 206 -9.10 -7.03 -8.11
CA LEU A 206 -9.60 -7.15 -9.48
C LEU A 206 -9.11 -8.44 -10.17
N SER A 207 -7.86 -8.83 -9.94
CA SER A 207 -7.22 -9.93 -10.68
C SER A 207 -6.12 -10.59 -9.85
N LEU A 208 -5.87 -11.87 -10.14
CA LEU A 208 -4.71 -12.64 -9.67
C LEU A 208 -3.80 -13.08 -10.83
N THR A 209 -4.16 -12.69 -12.05
CA THR A 209 -3.48 -13.07 -13.30
C THR A 209 -3.13 -11.82 -14.11
N GLY A 210 -2.87 -10.70 -13.43
CA GLY A 210 -2.41 -9.48 -14.08
C GLY A 210 -1.04 -9.70 -14.73
N SER A 211 -0.75 -8.92 -15.77
CA SER A 211 0.52 -8.99 -16.50
C SER A 211 0.96 -7.59 -16.87
N GLU A 212 2.19 -7.25 -16.51
CA GLU A 212 2.79 -5.94 -16.75
C GLU A 212 4.31 -6.06 -16.90
N THR A 213 4.94 -4.97 -17.30
CA THR A 213 6.41 -4.85 -17.38
C THR A 213 6.83 -3.58 -16.69
N THR A 214 7.74 -3.68 -15.72
CA THR A 214 8.34 -2.52 -15.03
C THR A 214 9.87 -2.61 -15.13
N PRO A 215 10.59 -1.50 -14.92
CA PRO A 215 12.05 -1.53 -14.89
C PRO A 215 12.61 -2.49 -13.84
N LEU A 216 11.95 -2.62 -12.69
CA LEU A 216 12.39 -3.52 -11.62
C LEU A 216 12.17 -5.00 -11.96
N THR A 217 10.97 -5.38 -12.41
CA THR A 217 10.60 -6.80 -12.54
C THR A 217 10.85 -7.37 -13.94
N GLY A 218 11.00 -6.51 -14.94
CA GLY A 218 10.80 -6.91 -16.33
C GLY A 218 9.37 -7.43 -16.55
N PRO A 219 9.12 -8.19 -17.64
CA PRO A 219 7.82 -8.79 -17.89
C PRO A 219 7.47 -9.83 -16.82
N VAL A 220 6.30 -9.67 -16.20
CA VAL A 220 5.81 -10.56 -15.14
C VAL A 220 4.33 -10.82 -15.33
N ASN A 221 3.91 -12.06 -15.02
CA ASN A 221 2.52 -12.49 -15.00
C ASN A 221 2.11 -12.85 -13.56
N ASP A 222 0.86 -13.26 -13.37
CA ASP A 222 0.32 -13.67 -12.07
C ASP A 222 0.42 -12.55 -11.01
N LEU A 223 0.30 -11.30 -11.47
CA LEU A 223 0.20 -10.13 -10.61
C LEU A 223 -1.17 -10.10 -9.94
N LEU A 224 -1.17 -9.84 -8.63
CA LEU A 224 -2.35 -9.36 -7.94
C LEU A 224 -2.62 -7.94 -8.43
N VAL A 225 -3.84 -7.64 -8.84
CA VAL A 225 -4.27 -6.29 -9.20
C VAL A 225 -5.35 -5.86 -8.23
N THR A 226 -5.15 -4.73 -7.55
CA THR A 226 -6.20 -4.07 -6.77
C THR A 226 -6.66 -2.80 -7.47
N LYS A 227 -7.89 -2.40 -7.21
CA LYS A 227 -8.39 -1.05 -7.44
C LYS A 227 -8.50 -0.37 -6.10
N ASP A 228 -7.80 0.75 -5.95
CA ASP A 228 -7.86 1.59 -4.76
C ASP A 228 -8.76 2.80 -5.07
N SER A 229 -9.52 3.26 -4.08
CA SER A 229 -10.50 4.34 -4.24
C SER A 229 -10.67 5.13 -2.95
N ASP A 230 -10.60 6.45 -3.06
CA ASP A 230 -10.89 7.40 -1.99
C ASP A 230 -12.41 7.61 -1.86
N LEU A 231 -12.95 7.33 -0.66
CA LEU A 231 -14.36 7.56 -0.37
C LEU A 231 -14.67 9.02 0.00
N LEU A 232 -13.67 9.85 0.31
CA LEU A 232 -13.79 11.28 0.58
C LEU A 232 -13.96 12.07 -0.72
N ASP A 233 -13.26 11.68 -1.78
CA ASP A 233 -13.46 12.20 -3.13
C ASP A 233 -13.84 11.10 -4.15
N PRO A 234 -15.13 10.70 -4.23
CA PRO A 234 -15.58 9.70 -5.19
C PRO A 234 -15.44 10.11 -6.66
N ALA A 235 -15.10 11.37 -6.96
CA ALA A 235 -14.84 11.84 -8.31
C ALA A 235 -13.34 11.74 -8.67
N ALA A 236 -12.47 11.50 -7.69
CA ALA A 236 -11.05 11.27 -7.93
C ALA A 236 -10.83 10.02 -8.80
N PRO A 237 -9.80 10.02 -9.66
CA PRO A 237 -9.41 8.83 -10.40
C PRO A 237 -9.06 7.69 -9.44
N THR A 238 -9.60 6.50 -9.70
CA THR A 238 -9.16 5.29 -9.00
C THR A 238 -7.78 4.86 -9.46
N GLU A 239 -7.07 4.13 -8.61
CA GLU A 239 -5.75 3.59 -8.91
C GLU A 239 -5.84 2.08 -9.13
N ASN A 240 -5.20 1.57 -10.18
CA ASN A 240 -4.95 0.14 -10.29
C ASN A 240 -3.52 -0.16 -9.83
N LYS A 241 -3.39 -0.92 -8.75
CA LYS A 241 -2.11 -1.28 -8.14
C LYS A 241 -1.77 -2.74 -8.44
N TYR A 242 -0.58 -2.98 -8.96
CA TYR A 242 -0.09 -4.28 -9.42
C TYR A 242 1.00 -4.81 -8.50
N TYR A 243 0.72 -5.92 -7.80
CA TYR A 243 1.61 -6.52 -6.83
C TYR A 243 2.23 -7.80 -7.36
N ALA A 244 3.55 -7.83 -7.41
CA ALA A 244 4.36 -9.00 -7.76
C ALA A 244 4.72 -9.79 -6.51
N ARG A 245 4.54 -11.12 -6.57
CA ARG A 245 4.79 -11.99 -5.42
C ARG A 245 6.25 -11.92 -4.97
N GLY A 246 6.47 -11.66 -3.69
CA GLY A 246 7.80 -11.53 -3.08
C GLY A 246 8.53 -10.24 -3.44
N VAL A 247 7.95 -9.38 -4.27
CA VAL A 247 8.42 -8.01 -4.47
C VAL A 247 7.56 -7.10 -3.62
N GLY A 248 6.24 -7.15 -3.81
CA GLY A 248 5.32 -6.14 -3.31
C GLY A 248 4.70 -5.42 -4.49
N LEU A 249 4.28 -4.18 -4.30
CA LEU A 249 3.73 -3.40 -5.39
C LEU A 249 4.84 -2.99 -6.37
N ALA A 250 4.52 -3.13 -7.65
CA ALA A 250 5.47 -2.98 -8.76
C ALA A 250 5.07 -1.81 -9.66
N LEU A 251 3.78 -1.50 -9.73
CA LEU A 251 3.21 -0.50 -10.62
C LEU A 251 1.90 0.03 -10.05
N THR A 252 1.73 1.34 -10.09
CA THR A 252 0.46 2.04 -9.88
C THR A 252 0.05 2.74 -11.17
N LEU A 253 -1.20 2.54 -11.59
CA LEU A 253 -1.82 3.25 -12.71
C LEU A 253 -2.96 4.11 -12.21
N THR A 254 -2.84 5.43 -12.36
CA THR A 254 -3.85 6.40 -11.91
C THR A 254 -4.49 7.05 -13.13
N GLY A 255 -5.80 6.81 -13.32
CA GLY A 255 -6.52 7.27 -14.50
C GLY A 255 -5.87 6.83 -15.83
N PRO A 256 -6.01 7.61 -16.92
CA PRO A 256 -5.51 7.23 -18.25
C PRO A 256 -4.03 7.57 -18.51
N ALA A 257 -3.37 8.31 -17.61
CA ALA A 257 -2.12 9.00 -17.96
C ALA A 257 -0.98 8.82 -16.95
N GLU A 258 -1.27 8.51 -15.69
CA GLU A 258 -0.24 8.43 -14.67
C GLU A 258 0.17 6.98 -14.42
N ARG A 259 1.48 6.77 -14.55
CA ARG A 259 2.14 5.48 -14.42
C ARG A 259 3.32 5.68 -13.48
N GLU A 260 3.20 5.11 -12.29
CA GLU A 260 4.29 5.07 -11.32
C GLU A 260 4.84 3.65 -11.22
N GLU A 261 6.14 3.50 -11.44
CA GLU A 261 6.78 2.18 -11.57
C GLU A 261 7.88 1.99 -10.54
N ALA A 262 7.97 0.79 -9.98
CA ALA A 262 9.12 0.37 -9.20
C ALA A 262 10.35 0.29 -10.12
N ILE A 263 11.43 0.96 -9.72
CA ILE A 263 12.68 0.98 -10.49
C ILE A 263 13.83 0.28 -9.77
N ALA A 264 13.81 0.22 -8.44
CA ALA A 264 14.91 -0.36 -7.67
C ALA A 264 14.44 -0.86 -6.29
N VAL A 265 15.11 -1.91 -5.82
CA VAL A 265 15.00 -2.46 -4.46
C VAL A 265 16.40 -2.55 -3.88
N GLU A 266 16.61 -1.93 -2.73
CA GLU A 266 17.94 -1.81 -2.13
C GLU A 266 17.90 -2.05 -0.62
N LYS A 267 19.08 -2.27 -0.01
CA LYS A 267 19.23 -2.38 1.44
C LYS A 267 19.74 -1.06 2.03
N PHE A 268 19.34 -0.76 3.27
CA PHE A 268 19.84 0.40 4.03
C PHE A 268 19.94 0.18 5.55
#